data_AF-A0A3D4XVD5-F1
#
_entry.id   AF-A0A3D4XVD5-F1
#
_cell.length_a   1.000
_cell.length_b   1.000
_cell.length_c   1.000
_cell.angle_alpha   90.00
_cell.angle_beta   90.00
_cell.angle_gamma   90.00
#
_symmetry.space_group_name_H-M   'P 1'
#
loop_
_entity.id
_entity.type
_entity.pdbx_description
1 polymer ?
#
loop_
_entity_poly.entity_id
_entity_poly.type
_entity_poly.pdbx_seq_one_letter_code
_entity_poly.pdbx_strand_id
1 'polypeptide(L)' 'MSQNTEKNKGILFIIIGSILFILFAGKFLLYIVGAIIGLLLINYGLYLNNLPPIWILIQEWLLNIRLYKRR' A
#
# COMPACT_ATOMS: atom_id res chain seq x y z
N MET A 1 -34.86 30.30 -8.65
CA MET A 1 -35.05 28.84 -8.42
C MET A 1 -33.89 27.96 -8.90
N SER A 2 -32.93 28.47 -9.70
CA SER A 2 -31.83 27.68 -10.29
C SER A 2 -30.64 27.37 -9.36
N GLN A 3 -30.23 28.30 -8.47
CA GLN A 3 -29.06 28.11 -7.60
C GLN A 3 -29.16 26.94 -6.61
N ASN A 4 -30.36 26.71 -6.04
CA ASN A 4 -30.55 25.59 -5.10
C ASN A 4 -30.42 24.23 -5.79
N THR A 5 -30.80 24.13 -7.06
CA THR A 5 -30.72 22.89 -7.83
C THR A 5 -29.28 22.52 -8.15
N GLU A 6 -28.45 23.50 -8.52
CA GLU A 6 -27.01 23.29 -8.76
C GLU A 6 -26.25 22.96 -7.47
N LYS A 7 -26.59 23.63 -6.36
CA LYS A 7 -26.02 23.31 -5.04
C LYS A 7 -26.36 21.88 -4.59
N ASN A 8 -27.60 21.44 -4.82
CA ASN A 8 -28.03 20.09 -4.46
C ASN A 8 -27.35 19.01 -5.32
N LYS A 9 -27.11 19.28 -6.61
CA LYS A 9 -26.31 18.39 -7.47
C LYS A 9 -24.86 18.28 -6.97
N GLY A 10 -24.24 19.40 -6.58
CA GLY A 10 -22.89 19.41 -6.01
C GLY A 10 -22.77 18.56 -4.75
N ILE A 11 -23.74 18.68 -3.84
CA ILE A 11 -23.79 17.86 -2.62
C ILE A 11 -23.94 16.37 -2.95
N LEU A 12 -24.77 16.02 -3.94
CA LEU A 12 -24.92 14.64 -4.42
C LEU A 12 -23.61 14.07 -4.97
N PHE A 13 -22.87 14.83 -5.78
CA PHE A 13 -21.57 14.39 -6.30
C PHE A 13 -20.53 14.19 -5.19
N ILE A 14 -20.53 15.04 -4.15
CA ILE A 14 -19.65 14.86 -2.99
C ILE A 14 -19.98 13.55 -2.28
N ILE A 15 -21.25 13.29 -2.00
CA ILE A 15 -21.69 12.07 -1.30
C ILE A 15 -21.33 10.82 -2.12
N ILE A 16 -21.64 10.81 -3.41
CA ILE A 16 -21.33 9.69 -4.30
C ILE A 16 -19.81 9.49 -4.42
N GLY A 17 -19.05 10.58 -4.56
CA GLY A 17 -17.58 10.54 -4.61
C GLY A 17 -16.97 10.00 -3.34
N SER A 18 -17.47 10.40 -2.16
CA SER A 18 -17.01 9.88 -0.87
C SER A 18 -17.34 8.40 -0.69
N ILE A 19 -18.53 7.95 -1.10
CA ILE A 19 -18.92 6.53 -1.04
C ILE A 19 -18.02 5.70 -1.95
N LEU A 20 -17.80 6.15 -3.19
CA LEU A 20 -16.88 5.47 -4.13
C LEU A 20 -15.45 5.43 -3.57
N PHE A 21 -14.97 6.54 -3.00
CA PHE A 21 -13.66 6.58 -2.37
C PHE A 21 -13.56 5.57 -1.24
N ILE A 22 -14.54 5.47 -0.34
CA ILE A 22 -14.53 4.49 0.76
C ILE A 22 -14.59 3.05 0.20
N LEU A 23 -15.42 2.78 -0.81
CA LEU A 23 -15.56 1.43 -1.38
C LEU A 23 -14.29 0.95 -2.09
N PHE A 24 -13.62 1.84 -2.83
CA PHE A 24 -12.38 1.50 -3.54
C PHE A 24 -11.15 1.58 -2.64
N ALA A 25 -11.04 2.64 -1.84
CA ALA A 25 -9.92 2.83 -0.93
C ALA A 25 -9.96 1.83 0.24
N GLY A 26 -11.12 1.35 0.66
CA GLY A 26 -11.23 0.37 1.75
C GLY A 26 -10.48 -0.93 1.44
N LYS A 27 -10.71 -1.52 0.26
CA LYS A 27 -9.96 -2.72 -0.17
C LYS A 27 -8.47 -2.43 -0.33
N PHE A 28 -8.13 -1.29 -0.94
CA PHE A 28 -6.74 -0.88 -1.13
C PHE A 28 -6.00 -0.67 0.19
N LEU A 29 -6.64 -0.01 1.17
CA LEU A 29 -6.12 0.17 2.52
C LEU A 29 -5.92 -1.16 3.24
N LEU A 30 -6.87 -2.10 3.10
CA LEU A 30 -6.70 -3.44 3.66
C LEU A 30 -5.50 -4.16 3.08
N TYR A 31 -5.25 -4.04 1.76
CA TYR A 31 -4.05 -4.60 1.15
C TYR A 31 -2.77 -3.94 1.65
N ILE A 32 -2.75 -2.61 1.80
CA ILE A 32 -1.58 -1.89 2.34
C ILE A 32 -1.30 -2.33 3.77
N VAL A 33 -2.32 -2.35 4.63
CA VAL A 33 -2.18 -2.75 6.03
C VAL A 33 -1.71 -4.20 6.12
N GLY A 34 -2.30 -5.09 5.33
CA GLY A 34 -1.87 -6.50 5.24
C GLY A 34 -0.40 -6.63 4.79
N ALA A 35 0.02 -5.84 3.81
CA ALA A 35 1.41 -5.82 3.34
C ALA A 35 2.38 -5.33 4.42
N ILE A 36 2.03 -4.27 5.16
CA ILE A 36 2.85 -3.73 6.26
C ILE A 36 2.97 -4.76 7.39
N ILE A 37 1.86 -5.38 7.81
CA ILE A 37 1.86 -6.42 8.84
C ILE A 37 2.70 -7.62 8.38
N GLY A 38 2.54 -8.06 7.14
CA GLY A 38 3.33 -9.13 6.56
C GLY A 38 4.83 -8.82 6.60
N LEU A 39 5.24 -7.63 6.19
CA LEU A 39 6.65 -7.19 6.26
C LEU A 39 7.17 -7.17 7.69
N LEU A 40 6.39 -6.66 8.65
CA LEU A 40 6.76 -6.67 10.07
C LEU A 40 6.93 -8.10 10.59
N LEU A 41 6.02 -9.00 10.27
CA LEU A 41 6.08 -10.40 10.69
C LEU A 41 7.31 -11.11 10.12
N ILE A 42 7.62 -10.91 8.83
CA ILE A 42 8.82 -11.50 8.24
C ILE A 42 10.08 -10.93 8.88
N ASN A 43 10.14 -9.60 9.09
CA ASN A 43 11.31 -8.98 9.72
C ASN A 43 11.49 -9.42 11.18
N TYR A 44 10.38 -9.62 11.89
CA TYR A 44 10.39 -10.20 13.24
C TYR A 44 10.83 -11.67 13.24
N GLY A 45 10.39 -12.47 12.28
CA GLY A 45 10.85 -13.85 12.11
C GLY A 45 12.35 -13.93 11.80
N LEU A 46 12.87 -13.03 10.97
CA LEU A 46 14.31 -12.92 10.71
C LEU A 46 15.07 -12.56 11.98
N TYR A 47 14.57 -11.59 12.75
CA TYR A 47 15.14 -11.21 14.03
C TYR A 47 15.24 -12.40 15.00
N LEU A 48 14.16 -13.19 15.14
CA LEU A 48 14.16 -14.39 16.00
C LEU A 48 15.17 -15.45 15.58
N ASN A 49 15.51 -15.52 14.30
CA ASN A 49 16.49 -16.47 13.76
C ASN A 49 17.91 -15.88 13.69
N ASN A 50 18.16 -14.70 14.28
CA ASN A 50 19.42 -13.96 14.15
C ASN A 50 19.84 -13.69 12.70
N LEU A 51 18.86 -13.57 11.80
CA LEU A 51 19.08 -13.26 10.39
C LEU A 51 19.00 -11.75 10.16
N PRO A 52 19.71 -11.22 9.15
CA PRO A 52 19.67 -9.80 8.84
C PRO A 52 18.26 -9.38 8.36
N PRO A 53 17.87 -8.11 8.57
CA PRO A 53 16.59 -7.57 8.11
C PRO A 53 16.35 -7.79 6.62
N ILE A 54 15.06 -7.87 6.23
CA ILE A 54 14.63 -8.01 4.82
C ILE A 54 15.35 -7.03 3.89
N TRP A 55 15.54 -5.78 4.31
CA TRP A 55 16.14 -4.76 3.47
C TRP A 55 17.58 -5.08 3.08
N ILE A 56 18.35 -5.66 4.01
CA ILE A 56 19.73 -6.08 3.74
C ILE A 56 19.73 -7.25 2.76
N LEU A 57 18.85 -8.23 2.96
CA LEU A 57 18.68 -9.37 2.05
C LEU A 57 18.33 -8.91 0.62
N ILE A 58 17.49 -7.88 0.47
CA ILE A 58 17.15 -7.31 -0.84
C ILE A 58 18.37 -6.63 -1.48
N GLN A 59 19.15 -5.87 -0.71
CA GLN A 59 20.37 -5.22 -1.21
C GLN A 59 21.39 -6.25 -1.69
N GLU A 60 21.62 -7.31 -0.90
CA GLU A 60 22.51 -8.41 -1.27
C GLU A 60 22.03 -9.12 -2.53
N TRP A 61 20.74 -9.39 -2.65
CA TRP A 61 20.15 -10.02 -3.83
C TRP A 61 20.35 -9.17 -5.11
N LEU A 62 20.09 -7.86 -5.02
CA LEU A 62 20.31 -6.93 -6.14
C LEU A 62 21.80 -6.85 -6.54
N LEU A 63 22.70 -6.82 -5.55
CA LEU A 63 24.14 -6.87 -5.80
C LEU A 63 24.53 -8.17 -6.50
N ASN A 64 23.98 -9.30 -6.06
CA ASN A 64 24.29 -10.60 -6.65
C ASN A 64 23.81 -10.71 -8.11
N ILE A 65 22.61 -10.19 -8.42
CA ILE A 65 22.12 -10.09 -9.80
C ILE A 65 23.05 -9.24 -10.67
N ARG A 66 23.48 -8.09 -10.15
CA ARG A 66 24.40 -7.19 -10.87
C ARG A 66 25.74 -7.86 -11.15
N LEU A 67 26.24 -8.68 -10.23
CA LEU A 67 27.49 -9.43 -10.39
C LEU A 67 27.33 -10.59 -11.36
N TYR A 68 26.22 -11.32 -11.32
CA TYR A 68 25.91 -12.40 -12.24
C TYR A 68 25.84 -11.90 -13.69
N LYS A 69 25.22 -10.75 -13.94
CA LYS A 69 25.11 -10.15 -15.30
C LYS A 69 26.45 -9.69 -15.89
N ARG A 70 27.50 -9.54 -15.08
CA ARG A 70 28.84 -9.11 -15.54
C ARG A 70 29.82 -10.25 -15.80
N ARG A 71 29.44 -11.49 -15.49
CA ARG A 71 30.19 -12.70 -15.87
C ARG A 71 29.60 -13.29 -17.14
#